data_AF-A0A820LE21-F1
#
_entry.id   AF-A0A820LE21-F1
#
_cell.length_a   1.000
_cell.length_b   1.000
_cell.length_c   1.000
_cell.angle_alpha   90.00
_cell.angle_beta   90.00
_cell.angle_gamma   90.00
#
_symmetry.space_group_name_H-M   'P 1'
#
loop_
_entity.id
_entity.type
_entity.pdbx_description
1 polymer ?
#
loop_
_entity_poly.entity_id
_entity_poly.type
_entity_poly.pdbx_seq_one_letter_code
_entity_poly.pdbx_strand_id
1 'polypeptide(L)'
;IRGLPIRDQKQIFNPICAKAKLYSSVIGDQMNDNIPVDGQYWWSNVRQAVRFYDAIAAIIKDEAANVFLEISPHPVLATSIRECCKLTNQQQSSPPLILLTLKRKEDEQITLLTSLAQLTT
;
A
#
# COMPACT_ATOMS: atom_id res chain seq x y z
N ILE A 1 0.80 30.04 -14.24
CA ILE A 1 0.38 28.66 -14.61
C ILE A 1 -1.04 28.46 -14.07
N ARG A 2 -2.09 28.81 -14.82
CA ARG A 2 -3.49 28.58 -14.41
C ARG A 2 -4.10 27.51 -15.30
N GLY A 3 -4.02 26.27 -14.85
CA GLY A 3 -4.83 25.16 -15.36
C GLY A 3 -6.04 24.92 -14.47
N LEU A 4 -7.05 24.21 -14.97
CA LEU A 4 -8.18 23.72 -14.17
C LEU A 4 -7.66 22.92 -12.95
N PRO A 5 -8.38 22.88 -11.81
CA PRO A 5 -8.04 22.01 -10.70
C PRO A 5 -7.93 20.54 -11.15
N ILE A 6 -7.04 19.75 -10.53
CA ILE A 6 -6.78 18.34 -10.92
C ILE A 6 -8.05 17.47 -11.00
N ARG A 7 -9.05 17.75 -10.13
CA ARG A 7 -10.36 17.06 -10.16
C ARG A 7 -11.14 17.25 -11.45
N ASP A 8 -10.89 18.36 -12.15
CA ASP A 8 -11.60 18.77 -13.36
C ASP A 8 -10.79 18.41 -14.63
N GLN A 9 -9.58 17.86 -14.49
CA GLN A 9 -8.67 17.52 -15.59
C GLN A 9 -8.92 16.11 -16.15
N LYS A 10 -10.11 15.88 -16.72
CA LYS A 10 -10.51 14.55 -17.26
C LYS A 10 -9.60 14.00 -18.36
N GLN A 11 -8.95 14.85 -19.15
CA GLN A 11 -8.12 14.44 -20.29
C GLN A 11 -6.75 13.87 -19.88
N ILE A 12 -6.31 14.07 -18.64
CA ILE A 12 -4.98 13.61 -18.17
C ILE A 12 -5.07 12.19 -17.55
N PHE A 13 -6.27 11.77 -17.13
CA PHE A 13 -6.47 10.46 -16.50
C PHE A 13 -7.13 9.49 -17.48
N ASN A 14 -6.38 8.45 -17.88
CA ASN A 14 -6.88 7.31 -18.62
C ASN A 14 -6.60 6.02 -17.83
N PRO A 15 -7.31 5.78 -16.71
CA PRO A 15 -7.06 4.62 -15.86
C PRO A 15 -7.46 3.33 -16.58
N ILE A 16 -6.66 2.28 -16.37
CA ILE A 16 -6.94 0.92 -16.84
C ILE A 16 -7.18 0.01 -15.62
N CYS A 17 -7.82 -1.14 -15.85
CA CYS A 17 -8.01 -2.14 -14.82
C CYS A 17 -6.64 -2.60 -14.26
N ALA A 18 -6.55 -2.67 -12.94
CA ALA A 18 -5.33 -3.10 -12.25
C ALA A 18 -5.15 -4.62 -12.42
N LYS A 19 -3.93 -5.04 -12.76
CA LYS A 19 -3.59 -6.47 -12.90
C LYS A 19 -3.46 -7.20 -11.55
N ALA A 20 -3.34 -6.46 -10.47
CA ALA A 20 -3.26 -6.97 -9.11
C ALA A 20 -4.36 -6.30 -8.26
N LYS A 21 -4.79 -6.97 -7.20
CA LYS A 21 -5.68 -6.36 -6.20
C LYS A 21 -5.04 -5.07 -5.69
N LEU A 22 -5.77 -3.96 -5.81
CA LEU A 22 -5.37 -2.67 -5.28
C LEU A 22 -6.21 -2.39 -4.04
N TYR A 23 -5.59 -2.08 -2.91
CA TYR A 23 -6.29 -1.62 -1.71
C TYR A 23 -6.05 -0.12 -1.56
N SER A 24 -7.13 0.65 -1.51
CA SER A 24 -7.05 2.11 -1.49
C SER A 24 -7.02 2.63 -0.06
N SER A 25 -6.03 3.46 0.26
CA SER A 25 -6.01 4.23 1.51
C SER A 25 -6.98 5.42 1.51
N VAL A 26 -7.68 5.69 0.41
CA VAL A 26 -8.76 6.69 0.34
C VAL A 26 -10.08 6.04 0.75
N ILE A 27 -10.34 4.83 0.26
CA ILE A 27 -11.57 4.08 0.50
C ILE A 27 -11.47 3.25 1.79
N GLY A 28 -10.27 2.80 2.14
CA GLY A 28 -10.02 1.88 3.27
C GLY A 28 -10.36 0.42 2.95
N ASP A 29 -10.46 0.06 1.67
CA ASP A 29 -10.87 -1.27 1.21
C ASP A 29 -10.26 -1.60 -0.17
N GLN A 30 -10.49 -2.81 -0.67
CA GLN A 30 -10.13 -3.21 -2.03
C GLN A 30 -10.86 -2.33 -3.06
N MET A 31 -10.10 -1.80 -4.02
CA MET A 31 -10.63 -1.14 -5.19
C MET A 31 -11.39 -2.17 -6.04
N ASN A 32 -12.64 -1.86 -6.36
CA ASN A 32 -13.40 -2.60 -7.36
C ASN A 32 -13.37 -1.88 -8.72
N ASP A 33 -13.66 -2.60 -9.80
CA ASP A 33 -13.60 -2.07 -11.17
C ASP A 33 -14.62 -0.95 -11.45
N ASN A 34 -15.56 -0.71 -10.53
CA ASN A 34 -16.60 0.31 -10.67
C ASN A 34 -16.17 1.69 -10.16
N ILE A 35 -15.03 1.80 -9.46
CA ILE A 35 -14.52 3.07 -8.94
C ILE A 35 -13.36 3.55 -9.82
N PRO A 36 -13.56 4.59 -10.66
CA PRO A 36 -12.50 5.08 -11.54
C PRO A 36 -11.41 5.79 -10.73
N VAL A 37 -10.15 5.49 -11.05
CA VAL A 37 -8.96 6.18 -10.50
C VAL A 37 -8.67 7.45 -11.30
N ASP A 38 -9.64 8.37 -11.30
CA ASP A 38 -9.63 9.60 -12.09
C ASP A 38 -9.19 10.83 -11.28
N GLY A 39 -9.34 12.03 -11.86
CA GLY A 39 -8.97 13.27 -11.18
C GLY A 39 -9.72 13.50 -9.86
N GLN A 40 -10.96 13.03 -9.73
CA GLN A 40 -11.73 13.14 -8.49
C GLN A 40 -11.20 12.18 -7.42
N TYR A 41 -10.77 10.99 -7.82
CA TYR A 41 -10.07 10.07 -6.91
C TYR A 41 -8.77 10.68 -6.41
N TRP A 42 -7.92 11.19 -7.31
CA TRP A 42 -6.65 11.80 -6.92
C TRP A 42 -6.83 13.05 -6.07
N TRP A 43 -7.85 13.87 -6.38
CA TRP A 43 -8.22 14.99 -5.52
C TRP A 43 -8.62 14.53 -4.13
N SER A 44 -9.39 13.45 -4.02
CA SER A 44 -9.72 12.86 -2.72
C SER A 44 -8.48 12.33 -2.01
N ASN A 45 -7.56 11.68 -2.72
CA ASN A 45 -6.31 11.17 -2.15
C ASN A 45 -5.46 12.27 -1.49
N VAL A 46 -5.38 13.47 -2.08
CA VAL A 46 -4.62 14.59 -1.49
C VAL A 46 -5.38 15.35 -0.40
N ARG A 47 -6.70 15.19 -0.31
CA ARG A 47 -7.56 16.01 0.58
C ARG A 47 -8.17 15.24 1.76
N GLN A 48 -8.39 13.95 1.60
CA GLN A 48 -8.98 13.10 2.62
C GLN A 48 -7.89 12.46 3.49
N ALA A 49 -8.27 12.01 4.68
CA ALA A 49 -7.36 11.29 5.56
C ALA A 49 -6.89 9.98 4.91
N VAL A 50 -5.62 9.62 5.16
CA VAL A 50 -5.06 8.32 4.75
C VAL A 50 -5.59 7.24 5.70
N ARG A 51 -6.49 6.39 5.21
CA ARG A 51 -7.11 5.28 5.93
C ARG A 51 -6.21 4.04 5.92
N PHE A 52 -4.98 4.18 6.41
CA PHE A 52 -3.96 3.14 6.33
C PHE A 52 -4.35 1.87 7.09
N TYR A 53 -4.83 2.02 8.33
CA TYR A 53 -5.29 0.89 9.15
C TYR A 53 -6.40 0.10 8.44
N ASP A 54 -7.44 0.78 7.95
CA ASP A 54 -8.57 0.14 7.27
C ASP A 54 -8.10 -0.67 6.06
N ALA A 55 -7.21 -0.10 5.23
CA ALA A 55 -6.67 -0.79 4.06
C ALA A 55 -5.85 -2.03 4.43
N ILE A 56 -4.99 -1.95 5.45
CA ILE A 56 -4.24 -3.13 5.95
C ILE A 56 -5.18 -4.16 6.55
N ALA A 57 -6.21 -3.72 7.29
CA ALA A 57 -7.20 -4.62 7.87
C ALA A 57 -8.01 -5.35 6.78
N ALA A 58 -8.36 -4.68 5.69
CA ALA A 58 -8.99 -5.31 4.52
C ALA A 58 -8.09 -6.36 3.88
N ILE A 59 -6.80 -6.04 3.68
CA ILE A 59 -5.80 -6.99 3.16
C ILE A 59 -5.72 -8.27 4.01
N ILE A 60 -5.69 -8.11 5.34
CA ILE A 60 -5.59 -9.24 6.29
C ILE A 60 -6.86 -10.10 6.25
N LYS A 61 -8.05 -9.47 6.18
CA LYS A 61 -9.33 -10.18 6.13
C LYS A 61 -9.50 -11.01 4.86
N ASP A 62 -8.92 -10.56 3.76
CA ASP A 62 -8.95 -11.28 2.48
C ASP A 62 -8.04 -12.53 2.46
N GLU A 63 -7.45 -12.91 3.60
CA GLU A 63 -6.45 -13.99 3.80
C GLU A 63 -5.23 -13.90 2.86
N ALA A 64 -5.09 -12.79 2.15
CA ALA A 64 -4.23 -12.68 0.99
C ALA A 64 -2.79 -12.29 1.32
N ALA A 65 -2.50 -11.80 2.54
CA ALA A 65 -1.15 -11.36 2.89
C ALA A 65 -0.76 -11.68 4.34
N ASN A 66 0.17 -12.63 4.49
CA ASN A 66 1.01 -12.79 5.68
C ASN A 66 2.43 -12.22 5.46
N VAL A 67 2.71 -11.72 4.26
CA VAL A 67 3.98 -11.14 3.85
C VAL A 67 3.73 -9.73 3.31
N PHE A 68 4.44 -8.75 3.86
CA PHE A 68 4.40 -7.36 3.42
C PHE A 68 5.79 -6.94 2.94
N LEU A 69 5.88 -6.43 1.71
CA LEU A 69 7.12 -5.86 1.16
C LEU A 69 6.97 -4.34 1.03
N GLU A 70 7.77 -3.58 1.78
CA GLU A 70 7.85 -2.13 1.66
C GLU A 70 8.83 -1.73 0.55
N ILE A 71 8.30 -1.12 -0.51
CA ILE A 71 9.07 -0.59 -1.63
C ILE A 71 9.35 0.90 -1.40
N SER A 72 10.49 1.22 -0.81
CA SER A 72 10.86 2.58 -0.43
C SER A 72 12.39 2.72 -0.28
N PRO A 73 12.97 3.93 -0.43
CA PRO A 73 14.40 4.16 -0.19
C PRO A 73 14.80 4.04 1.29
N HIS A 74 13.83 4.02 2.20
CA HIS A 74 14.04 3.83 3.63
C HIS A 74 12.71 3.38 4.29
N PRO A 75 12.73 2.34 5.14
CA PRO A 75 11.51 1.80 5.72
C PRO A 75 10.87 2.77 6.72
N VAL A 76 9.59 3.06 6.54
CA VAL A 76 8.79 3.89 7.46
C VAL A 76 7.48 3.25 7.89
N LEU A 77 7.01 2.19 7.20
CA LEU A 77 5.70 1.59 7.44
C LEU A 77 5.75 0.34 8.31
N ALA A 78 6.92 -0.30 8.45
CA ALA A 78 7.07 -1.59 9.10
C ALA A 78 6.46 -1.64 10.53
N THR A 79 6.65 -0.60 11.34
CA THR A 79 6.05 -0.54 12.69
C THR A 79 4.52 -0.46 12.63
N SER A 80 3.99 0.43 11.80
CA SER A 80 2.54 0.61 11.64
C SER A 80 1.86 -0.65 11.09
N ILE A 81 2.50 -1.36 10.15
CA ILE A 81 1.97 -2.63 9.63
C ILE A 81 1.88 -3.67 10.76
N ARG A 82 2.92 -3.82 11.60
CA ARG A 82 2.86 -4.75 12.75
C ARG A 82 1.73 -4.41 13.70
N GLU A 83 1.51 -3.13 13.98
CA GLU A 83 0.43 -2.68 14.86
C GLU A 83 -0.93 -2.98 14.24
N CYS A 84 -1.13 -2.70 12.96
CA CYS A 84 -2.36 -3.05 12.25
C CYS A 84 -2.64 -4.56 12.32
N CYS A 85 -1.64 -5.40 12.04
CA CYS A 85 -1.79 -6.86 12.11
C CYS A 85 -2.19 -7.33 13.51
N LYS A 86 -1.55 -6.83 14.56
CA LYS A 86 -1.88 -7.16 15.95
C LYS A 86 -3.32 -6.79 16.32
N LEU A 87 -3.79 -5.64 15.84
CA LEU A 87 -5.14 -5.15 16.12
C LEU A 87 -6.21 -5.90 15.32
N THR A 88 -5.92 -6.31 14.09
CA THR A 88 -6.90 -6.95 13.19
C THR A 88 -7.00 -8.46 13.43
N ASN A 89 -5.91 -9.17 13.72
CA ASN A 89 -5.92 -10.62 13.84
C ASN A 89 -5.28 -11.10 15.15
N GLN A 90 -6.03 -10.98 16.25
CA GLN A 90 -5.56 -11.35 17.59
C GLN A 90 -5.28 -12.86 17.77
N GLN A 91 -5.79 -13.71 16.86
CA GLN A 91 -5.63 -15.16 16.92
C GLN A 91 -4.52 -15.70 16.00
N GLN A 92 -3.76 -14.83 15.34
CA GLN A 92 -2.70 -15.26 14.44
C GLN A 92 -1.57 -15.96 15.20
N SER A 93 -1.27 -17.20 14.85
CA SER A 93 -0.27 -18.03 15.55
C SER A 93 1.18 -17.59 15.28
N SER A 94 1.43 -16.81 14.23
CA SER A 94 2.74 -16.30 13.85
C SER A 94 2.70 -14.82 13.46
N PRO A 95 3.76 -14.04 13.73
CA PRO A 95 3.84 -12.65 13.31
C PRO A 95 3.94 -12.53 11.78
N PRO A 96 3.44 -11.44 11.17
CA PRO A 96 3.59 -11.22 9.73
C PRO A 96 5.08 -11.05 9.35
N LEU A 97 5.47 -11.58 8.19
CA LEU A 97 6.77 -11.30 7.60
C LEU A 97 6.74 -9.92 6.96
N ILE A 98 7.60 -9.01 7.42
CA ILE A 98 7.69 -7.65 6.88
C ILE A 98 9.11 -7.43 6.36
N LEU A 99 9.19 -7.21 5.06
CA LEU A 99 10.41 -7.04 4.30
C LEU A 99 10.50 -5.61 3.77
N LEU A 100 11.72 -5.17 3.52
CA LEU A 100 12.03 -3.81 3.09
C LEU A 100 13.01 -3.86 1.93
N THR A 101 12.80 -2.99 0.94
CA THR A 101 13.65 -2.98 -0.26
C THR A 101 14.99 -2.31 -0.02
N LEU A 102 15.01 -1.11 0.57
CA LEU A 102 16.22 -0.32 0.80
C LEU A 102 16.24 0.30 2.18
N LYS A 103 17.43 0.65 2.68
CA LYS A 103 17.59 1.39 3.94
C LYS A 103 18.71 2.42 3.81
N ARG A 104 18.39 3.68 4.13
CA ARG A 104 19.35 4.79 4.14
C ARG A 104 20.67 4.42 4.84
N LYS A 105 21.80 4.70 4.18
CA LYS A 105 23.17 4.41 4.63
C LYS A 105 23.53 2.92 4.68
N GLU A 106 22.75 2.05 4.05
CA GLU A 106 23.09 0.65 3.82
C GLU A 106 23.31 0.41 2.32
N ASP A 107 23.98 -0.70 2.00
CA ASP A 107 24.23 -1.09 0.61
C ASP A 107 22.94 -1.60 -0.04
N GLU A 108 22.53 -0.97 -1.14
CA GLU A 108 21.26 -1.22 -1.81
C GLU A 108 21.13 -2.67 -2.32
N GLN A 109 22.21 -3.22 -2.89
CA GLN A 109 22.21 -4.57 -3.43
C GLN A 109 22.11 -5.60 -2.31
N ILE A 110 22.88 -5.41 -1.24
CA ILE A 110 22.86 -6.29 -0.07
C ILE A 110 21.48 -6.25 0.59
N THR A 111 20.90 -5.07 0.82
CA THR A 111 19.57 -4.95 1.45
C THR A 111 18.50 -5.64 0.61
N LEU A 112 18.47 -5.39 -0.70
CA LEU A 112 17.49 -5.99 -1.60
C LEU A 112 17.64 -7.52 -1.69
N LEU A 113 18.87 -8.03 -1.87
CA LEU A 113 19.13 -9.47 -1.97
C LEU A 113 18.85 -10.18 -0.66
N THR A 114 19.10 -9.54 0.48
CA THR A 114 18.73 -10.08 1.80
C THR A 114 17.22 -10.23 1.92
N SER A 115 16.45 -9.21 1.55
CA SER A 115 14.99 -9.28 1.54
C SER A 115 14.45 -10.33 0.57
N LEU A 116 15.09 -10.50 -0.59
CA LEU A 116 14.73 -11.55 -1.55
C LEU A 116 14.99 -12.95 -0.99
N ALA A 117 16.13 -13.18 -0.32
CA ALA A 117 16.42 -14.46 0.32
C ALA A 117 15.41 -14.80 1.44
N GLN A 118 14.92 -13.79 2.15
CA GLN A 118 13.88 -13.97 3.17
C GLN A 118 12.50 -14.31 2.60
N LEU A 119 12.22 -14.02 1.32
CA LEU A 119 10.96 -14.42 0.67
C LEU A 119 10.88 -15.92 0.36
N THR A 120 12.03 -16.56 0.17
CA THR A 120 12.12 -17.96 -0.30
C THR A 120 12.36 -18.96 0.82
N THR A 121 12.56 -18.49 2.05
CA THR A 121 12.85 -19.32 3.24
C THR A 121 11.58 -19.56 4.03
#